data_AF-A0A2Z4ADZ8-F1
#
_entry.id   AF-A0A2Z4ADZ8-F1
#
_cell.length_a   1.000
_cell.length_b   1.000
_cell.length_c   1.000
_cell.angle_alpha   90.00
_cell.angle_beta   90.00
_cell.angle_gamma   90.00
#
_symmetry.space_group_name_H-M   'P 1'
#
loop_
_entity.id
_entity.type
_entity.pdbx_description
1 polymer ?
#
loop_
_entity_poly.entity_id
_entity_poly.type
_entity_poly.pdbx_seq_one_letter_code
_entity_poly.pdbx_strand_id
1 'polypeptide(L)'
;MIANKRKVENPGPTASAIWNAIVFLLIVSVSPLGGNEETPVGPAWWPSEWGKDDQRGALNRITSSKVLEAISLIKEGKIYQLGRVYESGMPLFGDRHYSLTIPGVPSGMVEAENQIIWNDEIFSGEIGQVGTQFDGLGHIGVRVNGEDRFYNGFRLEDFGDSYGLKKLGVENVGVFLTRGVLLDVAAYKGVDRLEVGYVITVNDIKGTLKMQDILIREGDVVLFRTGHGKLWMKDNETYNSGHPGPGLQAAKWLIKKKIVMVGGDSWAVEAVPGEDENRPFEVHQWLIAKNGIHIIENLNLDELSQNLVYEFAFFFAPVPLKGATGSPGNPIAVR
;
A
#
# COMPACT_ATOMS: atom_id res chain seq x y z
N MET A 1 -6.40 -29.58 73.01
CA MET A 1 -6.35 -28.80 74.26
C MET A 1 -6.98 -27.43 73.99
N ILE A 2 -8.06 -27.12 74.73
CA ILE A 2 -8.43 -25.80 75.28
C ILE A 2 -8.55 -24.68 74.23
N ALA A 3 -9.71 -24.39 73.63
CA ALA A 3 -10.94 -23.81 74.20
C ALA A 3 -10.72 -22.56 75.06
N ASN A 4 -11.10 -21.38 74.57
CA ASN A 4 -11.61 -20.34 75.46
C ASN A 4 -12.78 -19.58 74.83
N LYS A 5 -13.92 -19.65 75.52
CA LYS A 5 -15.20 -18.95 75.25
C LYS A 5 -15.32 -17.79 76.23
N ARG A 6 -15.99 -16.70 75.82
CA ARG A 6 -17.09 -16.00 76.54
C ARG A 6 -17.56 -14.81 75.68
N LYS A 7 -18.78 -14.88 75.12
CA LYS A 7 -20.09 -14.37 75.61
C LYS A 7 -20.25 -12.85 75.39
N VAL A 8 -20.98 -12.42 74.35
CA VAL A 8 -22.45 -12.27 74.17
C VAL A 8 -22.93 -10.91 74.71
N GLU A 9 -23.44 -10.04 73.82
CA GLU A 9 -24.78 -9.43 73.89
C GLU A 9 -25.09 -8.59 72.65
N ASN A 10 -26.30 -8.80 72.09
CA ASN A 10 -26.96 -7.98 71.07
C ASN A 10 -27.83 -6.95 71.80
N PRO A 11 -28.04 -5.76 71.20
CA PRO A 11 -29.40 -5.28 71.06
C PRO A 11 -29.70 -4.86 69.61
N GLY A 12 -30.98 -5.01 69.25
CA GLY A 12 -31.55 -4.75 67.92
C GLY A 12 -31.62 -3.27 67.51
N PRO A 13 -32.34 -2.98 66.41
CA PRO A 13 -32.02 -1.91 65.48
C PRO A 13 -32.70 -0.57 65.85
N THR A 14 -31.97 0.53 65.68
CA THR A 14 -32.55 1.87 65.63
C THR A 14 -32.33 2.52 64.27
N ALA A 15 -33.43 3.07 63.76
CA ALA A 15 -33.68 3.65 62.47
C ALA A 15 -32.66 4.69 61.95
N SER A 16 -32.70 4.82 60.61
CA SER A 16 -32.58 6.07 59.86
C SER A 16 -31.17 6.71 59.76
N ALA A 17 -30.48 6.39 58.67
CA ALA A 17 -29.52 7.32 58.05
C ALA A 17 -29.54 7.18 56.52
N ILE A 18 -29.87 8.30 55.88
CA ILE A 18 -30.02 8.55 54.46
C ILE A 18 -28.67 8.30 53.76
N TRP A 19 -28.64 7.41 52.77
CA TRP A 19 -27.50 7.25 51.86
C TRP A 19 -27.68 8.16 50.64
N ASN A 20 -26.97 9.29 50.63
CA ASN A 20 -26.73 10.04 49.40
C ASN A 20 -25.59 9.36 48.63
N ALA A 21 -25.93 8.70 47.52
CA ALA A 21 -24.97 8.18 46.56
C ALA A 21 -24.32 9.35 45.81
N ILE A 22 -23.04 9.61 46.07
CA ILE A 22 -22.20 10.47 45.23
C ILE A 22 -21.77 9.64 44.02
N VAL A 23 -22.46 9.85 42.89
CA VAL A 23 -22.01 9.37 41.58
C VAL A 23 -20.86 10.28 41.14
N PHE A 24 -19.63 9.80 41.24
CA PHE A 24 -18.50 10.41 40.55
C PHE A 24 -18.65 10.16 39.05
N LEU A 25 -19.16 11.16 38.33
CA LEU A 25 -19.04 11.21 36.88
C LEU A 25 -17.56 11.42 36.53
N LEU A 26 -16.87 10.33 36.21
CA LEU A 26 -15.57 10.38 35.54
C LEU A 26 -15.82 10.87 34.11
N ILE A 27 -15.73 12.19 33.91
CA ILE A 27 -15.59 12.78 32.58
C ILE A 27 -14.19 12.42 32.11
N VAL A 28 -14.08 11.32 31.35
CA VAL A 28 -12.89 11.06 30.54
C VAL A 28 -12.94 12.08 29.41
N SER A 29 -12.17 13.16 29.55
CA SER A 29 -11.87 14.04 28.44
C SER A 29 -11.07 13.23 27.41
N VAL A 30 -11.72 12.83 26.33
CA VAL A 30 -11.01 12.36 25.13
C VAL A 30 -10.34 13.60 24.53
N SER A 31 -9.10 13.84 24.91
CA SER A 31 -8.25 14.80 24.20
C SER A 31 -8.11 14.31 22.76
N PRO A 32 -8.19 15.19 21.75
CA PRO A 32 -7.91 14.79 20.38
C PRO A 32 -6.48 14.27 20.33
N LEU A 33 -6.30 13.00 19.96
CA LEU A 33 -4.99 12.43 19.65
C LEU A 33 -4.55 13.03 18.31
N GLY A 34 -3.85 14.17 18.37
CA GLY A 34 -3.26 14.86 17.25
C GLY A 34 -2.50 16.07 17.76
N GLY A 35 -1.17 15.98 17.78
CA GLY A 35 -0.30 17.04 18.29
C GLY A 35 -0.46 18.33 17.48
N ASN A 36 -0.32 19.48 18.15
CA ASN A 36 -0.31 20.83 17.56
C ASN A 36 0.84 21.09 16.56
N GLU A 37 1.56 20.05 16.12
CA GLU A 37 2.67 20.15 15.20
C GLU A 37 2.16 20.13 13.76
N GLU A 38 2.46 21.18 13.01
CA GLU A 38 2.23 21.25 11.56
C GLU A 38 3.41 20.61 10.82
N THR A 39 3.10 19.93 9.72
CA THR A 39 4.08 19.25 8.86
C THR A 39 3.87 19.69 7.40
N PRO A 40 4.82 19.40 6.48
CA PRO A 40 4.63 19.71 5.05
C PRO A 40 3.37 19.11 4.42
N VAL A 41 2.78 18.07 5.05
CA VAL A 41 1.55 17.41 4.63
C VAL A 41 0.36 17.69 5.58
N GLY A 42 0.37 18.84 6.26
CA GLY A 42 -0.65 19.29 7.22
C GLY A 42 -0.39 18.81 8.66
N PRO A 43 -1.40 18.68 9.52
CA PRO A 43 -1.20 18.29 10.91
C PRO A 43 -0.47 16.96 11.06
N ALA A 44 0.32 16.82 12.13
CA ALA A 44 1.02 15.59 12.49
C ALA A 44 0.05 14.39 12.45
N TRP A 45 0.51 13.29 11.83
CA TRP A 45 -0.31 12.12 11.53
C TRP A 45 -0.07 10.94 12.47
N TRP A 46 0.87 11.08 13.41
CA TRP A 46 1.26 10.02 14.33
C TRP A 46 0.69 10.24 15.75
N PRO A 47 0.44 9.16 16.51
CA PRO A 47 0.45 7.77 16.06
C PRO A 47 -0.70 7.47 15.09
N SER A 48 -0.57 6.41 14.29
CA SER A 48 -1.61 5.96 13.39
C SER A 48 -2.83 5.39 14.16
N GLU A 49 -3.95 5.22 13.46
CA GLU A 49 -5.17 4.62 14.04
C GLU A 49 -4.97 3.17 14.52
N TRP A 50 -3.90 2.52 14.10
CA TRP A 50 -3.56 1.14 14.46
C TRP A 50 -2.61 1.04 15.68
N GLY A 51 -2.23 2.18 16.24
CA GLY A 51 -1.35 2.26 17.41
C GLY A 51 0.11 2.55 17.05
N LYS A 52 0.87 3.00 18.05
CA LYS A 52 2.24 3.54 17.91
C LYS A 52 3.29 2.55 17.39
N ASP A 53 3.00 1.26 17.43
CA ASP A 53 3.91 0.18 17.03
C ASP A 53 3.51 -0.44 15.69
N ASP A 54 2.43 0.03 15.06
CA ASP A 54 1.97 -0.46 13.76
C ASP A 54 3.00 -0.19 12.65
N GLN A 55 3.18 -1.20 11.81
CA GLN A 55 4.05 -1.20 10.64
C GLN A 55 3.35 -1.71 9.38
N ARG A 56 2.05 -2.06 9.47
CA ARG A 56 1.27 -2.62 8.37
C ARG A 56 0.39 -1.59 7.66
N GLY A 57 0.04 -0.51 8.34
CA GLY A 57 -0.74 0.57 7.76
C GLY A 57 -2.14 0.16 7.35
N ALA A 58 -2.58 0.66 6.20
CA ALA A 58 -3.92 0.42 5.68
C ALA A 58 -4.21 -1.07 5.43
N LEU A 59 -3.17 -1.92 5.32
CA LEU A 59 -3.34 -3.36 5.17
C LEU A 59 -4.06 -4.02 6.35
N ASN A 60 -4.06 -3.41 7.53
CA ASN A 60 -4.82 -3.87 8.68
C ASN A 60 -6.35 -3.90 8.42
N ARG A 61 -6.83 -3.31 7.32
CA ARG A 61 -8.24 -3.42 6.85
C ARG A 61 -8.55 -4.72 6.11
N ILE A 62 -7.54 -5.48 5.68
CA ILE A 62 -7.75 -6.82 5.12
C ILE A 62 -8.04 -7.80 6.25
N THR A 63 -9.31 -7.84 6.64
CA THR A 63 -9.84 -8.81 7.62
C THR A 63 -10.22 -10.13 6.94
N SER A 64 -10.51 -11.17 7.72
CA SER A 64 -11.03 -12.43 7.19
C SER A 64 -12.32 -12.23 6.38
N SER A 65 -13.21 -11.32 6.80
CA SER A 65 -14.42 -10.99 6.04
C SER A 65 -14.08 -10.35 4.70
N LYS A 66 -13.04 -9.51 4.65
CA LYS A 66 -12.61 -8.86 3.42
C LYS A 66 -11.99 -9.85 2.43
N VAL A 67 -11.22 -10.80 2.95
CA VAL A 67 -10.69 -11.93 2.17
C VAL A 67 -11.84 -12.74 1.56
N LEU A 68 -12.86 -13.10 2.35
CA LEU A 68 -14.00 -13.85 1.85
C LEU A 68 -14.83 -13.06 0.83
N GLU A 69 -14.97 -11.74 1.01
CA GLU A 69 -15.58 -10.85 0.00
C GLU A 69 -14.82 -10.96 -1.33
N ALA A 70 -13.49 -10.88 -1.31
CA ALA A 70 -12.66 -11.02 -2.50
C ALA A 70 -12.80 -12.38 -3.17
N ILE A 71 -12.67 -13.47 -2.38
CA ILE A 71 -12.83 -14.85 -2.88
C ILE A 71 -14.21 -15.07 -3.51
N SER A 72 -15.26 -14.43 -2.99
CA SER A 72 -16.60 -14.55 -3.56
C SER A 72 -16.71 -14.01 -4.99
N LEU A 73 -15.76 -13.19 -5.45
CA LEU A 73 -15.67 -12.67 -6.81
C LEU A 73 -15.17 -13.71 -7.80
N ILE A 74 -14.55 -14.81 -7.35
CA ILE A 74 -14.03 -15.88 -8.22
C ILE A 74 -15.20 -16.79 -8.61
N LYS A 75 -15.67 -16.64 -9.85
CA LYS A 75 -16.77 -17.40 -10.47
C LYS A 75 -16.29 -18.23 -11.66
N GLU A 76 -15.32 -17.72 -12.41
CA GLU A 76 -14.87 -18.31 -13.66
C GLU A 76 -13.54 -19.06 -13.51
N GLY A 77 -12.73 -18.70 -12.51
CA GLY A 77 -11.37 -19.17 -12.33
C GLY A 77 -10.39 -18.57 -13.35
N LYS A 78 -10.77 -17.47 -14.01
CA LYS A 78 -9.91 -16.81 -15.00
C LYS A 78 -8.88 -15.95 -14.27
N ILE A 79 -7.61 -16.18 -14.59
CA ILE A 79 -6.47 -15.50 -13.98
C ILE A 79 -5.91 -14.51 -15.00
N TYR A 80 -5.70 -13.28 -14.54
CA TYR A 80 -5.10 -12.20 -15.29
C TYR A 80 -3.77 -11.84 -14.64
N GLN A 81 -2.69 -11.91 -15.40
CA GLN A 81 -1.37 -11.50 -14.94
C GLN A 81 -1.23 -9.98 -15.04
N LEU A 82 -0.94 -9.31 -13.92
CA LEU A 82 -0.77 -7.86 -13.89
C LEU A 82 0.70 -7.44 -13.83
N GLY A 83 1.60 -8.37 -13.47
CA GLY A 83 3.04 -8.15 -13.50
C GLY A 83 3.63 -8.14 -14.91
N ARG A 84 4.58 -7.23 -15.13
CA ARG A 84 5.41 -7.18 -16.33
C ARG A 84 6.62 -8.10 -16.20
N VAL A 85 7.15 -8.50 -17.35
CA VAL A 85 8.41 -9.23 -17.41
C VAL A 85 9.55 -8.28 -17.00
N TYR A 86 10.45 -8.80 -16.17
CA TYR A 86 11.68 -8.12 -15.78
C TYR A 86 12.76 -8.46 -16.80
N GLU A 87 13.13 -7.49 -17.62
CA GLU A 87 14.07 -7.71 -18.71
C GLU A 87 14.98 -6.50 -18.94
N SER A 88 16.14 -6.78 -19.55
CA SER A 88 17.08 -5.73 -19.94
C SER A 88 16.41 -4.75 -20.88
N GLY A 89 16.57 -3.45 -20.60
CA GLY A 89 15.98 -2.39 -21.40
C GLY A 89 14.56 -2.00 -21.00
N MET A 90 13.95 -2.61 -19.98
CA MET A 90 12.70 -2.09 -19.41
C MET A 90 12.88 -0.65 -18.91
N PRO A 91 11.86 0.22 -18.97
CA PRO A 91 11.99 1.58 -18.48
C PRO A 91 12.22 1.58 -16.97
N LEU A 92 13.16 2.43 -16.55
CA LEU A 92 13.56 2.61 -15.15
C LEU A 92 13.47 4.10 -14.80
N PHE A 93 13.08 4.41 -13.56
CA PHE A 93 13.06 5.78 -13.07
C PHE A 93 14.47 6.28 -12.77
N GLY A 94 14.85 7.44 -13.33
CA GLY A 94 16.16 8.04 -13.14
C GLY A 94 17.29 7.10 -13.57
N ASP A 95 18.34 7.03 -12.74
CA ASP A 95 19.53 6.22 -12.98
C ASP A 95 19.47 4.82 -12.34
N ARG A 96 18.27 4.33 -11.98
CA ARG A 96 18.09 2.97 -11.46
C ARG A 96 18.62 1.94 -12.46
N HIS A 97 19.04 0.80 -11.94
CA HIS A 97 19.71 -0.27 -12.67
C HIS A 97 18.95 -1.59 -12.58
N TYR A 98 18.99 -2.35 -13.67
CA TYR A 98 18.57 -3.75 -13.69
C TYR A 98 19.54 -4.55 -14.56
N SER A 99 20.05 -5.65 -14.01
CA SER A 99 20.73 -6.68 -14.77
C SER A 99 20.45 -8.05 -14.18
N LEU A 100 20.20 -9.01 -15.07
CA LEU A 100 20.20 -10.43 -14.77
C LEU A 100 21.26 -11.08 -15.65
N THR A 101 22.16 -11.85 -15.07
CA THR A 101 23.23 -12.54 -15.81
C THR A 101 23.38 -13.96 -15.28
N ILE A 102 23.48 -14.92 -16.19
CA ILE A 102 23.85 -16.29 -15.85
C ILE A 102 25.36 -16.41 -16.12
N PRO A 103 26.22 -16.62 -15.11
CA PRO A 103 27.67 -16.56 -15.26
C PRO A 103 28.26 -17.70 -16.13
N GLY A 104 27.51 -18.79 -16.32
CA GLY A 104 27.83 -19.87 -17.26
C GLY A 104 26.56 -20.59 -17.70
N VAL A 105 26.52 -21.13 -18.91
CA VAL A 105 25.36 -21.89 -19.40
C VAL A 105 25.85 -23.26 -19.90
N PRO A 106 25.79 -24.32 -19.06
CA PRO A 106 25.23 -24.36 -17.71
C PRO A 106 26.08 -23.64 -16.65
N SER A 107 25.46 -23.20 -15.55
CA SER A 107 26.19 -22.66 -14.39
C SER A 107 26.97 -23.74 -13.66
N GLY A 108 26.49 -24.98 -13.70
CA GLY A 108 27.19 -26.13 -13.13
C GLY A 108 26.71 -27.46 -13.67
N MET A 109 27.53 -28.48 -13.44
CA MET A 109 27.24 -29.86 -13.78
C MET A 109 27.91 -30.84 -12.80
N VAL A 110 27.37 -32.04 -12.71
CA VAL A 110 28.03 -33.18 -12.05
C VAL A 110 28.13 -34.34 -13.04
N GLU A 111 29.35 -34.77 -13.34
CA GLU A 111 29.61 -35.97 -14.14
C GLU A 111 29.35 -37.22 -13.30
N ALA A 112 28.14 -37.75 -13.40
CA ALA A 112 27.69 -39.00 -12.80
C ALA A 112 26.74 -39.74 -13.76
N GLU A 113 26.26 -40.95 -13.44
CA GLU A 113 25.37 -41.71 -14.33
C GLU A 113 24.13 -40.90 -14.79
N ASN A 114 23.61 -40.01 -13.94
CA ASN A 114 22.45 -39.16 -14.22
C ASN A 114 22.77 -37.79 -14.85
N GLN A 115 24.06 -37.43 -15.04
CA GLN A 115 24.53 -36.25 -15.80
C GLN A 115 23.76 -34.94 -15.49
N ILE A 116 23.59 -34.60 -14.21
CA ILE A 116 22.83 -33.40 -13.82
C ILE A 116 23.56 -32.10 -14.21
N ILE A 117 22.81 -31.13 -14.72
CA ILE A 117 23.23 -29.76 -15.02
C ILE A 117 22.23 -28.76 -14.42
N TRP A 118 22.66 -27.52 -14.15
CA TRP A 118 21.79 -26.43 -13.67
C TRP A 118 22.27 -25.05 -14.14
N ASN A 119 21.39 -24.06 -14.02
CA ASN A 119 21.68 -22.64 -14.23
C ASN A 119 21.31 -21.88 -12.96
N ASP A 120 22.12 -20.87 -12.62
CA ASP A 120 21.90 -19.93 -11.53
C ASP A 120 22.09 -18.52 -12.10
N GLU A 121 21.22 -17.59 -11.73
CA GLU A 121 21.33 -16.19 -12.11
C GLU A 121 21.94 -15.32 -11.01
N ILE A 122 22.66 -14.27 -11.44
CA ILE A 122 23.03 -13.13 -10.61
C ILE A 122 22.10 -11.99 -11.00
N PHE A 123 21.41 -11.46 -9.99
CA PHE A 123 20.65 -10.22 -10.11
C PHE A 123 21.42 -9.05 -9.47
N SER A 124 21.43 -7.91 -10.14
CA SER A 124 21.90 -6.64 -9.58
C SER A 124 20.96 -5.51 -10.01
N GLY A 125 20.54 -4.69 -9.05
CA GLY A 125 19.60 -3.56 -9.27
C GLY A 125 18.86 -3.16 -7.99
N GLU A 126 18.11 -2.07 -8.04
CA GLU A 126 17.20 -1.63 -6.98
C GLU A 126 15.96 -2.54 -6.95
N ILE A 127 16.13 -3.79 -6.49
CA ILE A 127 15.13 -4.86 -6.58
C ILE A 127 13.70 -4.46 -6.15
N GLY A 128 13.57 -3.56 -5.18
CA GLY A 128 12.27 -3.09 -4.69
C GLY A 128 11.60 -2.01 -5.53
N GLN A 129 12.30 -1.43 -6.51
CA GLN A 129 11.90 -0.23 -7.25
C GLN A 129 12.22 -0.30 -8.75
N VAL A 130 12.17 -1.51 -9.33
CA VAL A 130 12.33 -1.76 -10.77
C VAL A 130 11.23 -2.71 -11.27
N GLY A 131 10.87 -2.62 -12.55
CA GLY A 131 9.81 -3.45 -13.13
C GLY A 131 8.43 -3.18 -12.50
N THR A 132 7.57 -4.20 -12.40
CA THR A 132 6.33 -4.12 -11.60
C THR A 132 6.64 -4.11 -10.10
N GLN A 133 6.76 -2.92 -9.53
CA GLN A 133 7.24 -2.74 -8.16
C GLN A 133 6.11 -2.43 -7.17
N PHE A 134 6.36 -2.78 -5.91
CA PHE A 134 5.53 -2.47 -4.77
C PHE A 134 6.29 -1.58 -3.80
N ASP A 135 5.64 -0.50 -3.35
CA ASP A 135 6.21 0.44 -2.41
C ASP A 135 5.65 0.17 -1.00
N GLY A 136 6.54 -0.23 -0.10
CA GLY A 136 6.25 -0.39 1.31
C GLY A 136 6.30 0.95 2.06
N LEU A 137 5.90 0.90 3.34
CA LEU A 137 5.75 2.12 4.16
C LEU A 137 7.07 2.80 4.53
N GLY A 138 8.20 2.11 4.32
CA GLY A 138 9.54 2.67 4.45
C GLY A 138 10.08 3.33 3.18
N HIS A 139 9.34 3.34 2.06
CA HIS A 139 9.82 3.91 0.80
C HIS A 139 9.82 5.43 0.78
N ILE A 140 8.73 6.05 1.25
CA ILE A 140 8.51 7.49 1.20
C ILE A 140 8.37 8.05 2.61
N GLY A 141 9.17 9.07 2.91
CA GLY A 141 9.11 9.86 4.13
C GLY A 141 8.85 11.33 3.86
N VAL A 142 8.68 12.09 4.94
CA VAL A 142 8.51 13.54 4.94
C VAL A 142 9.50 14.13 5.95
N ARG A 143 10.26 15.13 5.51
CA ARG A 143 11.14 15.89 6.43
C ARG A 143 10.30 16.89 7.23
N VAL A 144 10.27 16.73 8.55
CA VAL A 144 9.52 17.58 9.47
C VAL A 144 10.50 18.19 10.47
N ASN A 145 10.64 19.52 10.47
CA ASN A 145 11.50 20.24 11.41
C ASN A 145 12.96 19.73 11.46
N GLY A 146 13.49 19.28 10.32
CA GLY A 146 14.85 18.74 10.20
C GLY A 146 14.96 17.22 10.41
N GLU A 147 13.88 16.54 10.80
CA GLU A 147 13.86 15.09 11.01
C GLU A 147 13.14 14.36 9.88
N ASP A 148 13.68 13.22 9.45
CA ASP A 148 13.06 12.38 8.44
C ASP A 148 12.04 11.44 9.08
N ARG A 149 10.76 11.73 8.85
CA ARG A 149 9.64 10.97 9.42
C ARG A 149 8.93 10.13 8.37
N PHE A 150 8.64 8.89 8.72
CA PHE A 150 7.96 7.92 7.87
C PHE A 150 6.57 7.61 8.45
N TYR A 151 5.91 6.58 7.91
CA TYR A 151 4.65 6.08 8.45
C TYR A 151 4.70 5.92 9.98
N ASN A 152 3.58 6.26 10.63
CA ASN A 152 3.43 6.24 12.09
C ASN A 152 4.37 7.20 12.85
N GLY A 153 5.04 8.12 12.15
CA GLY A 153 5.95 9.11 12.72
C GLY A 153 7.32 8.56 13.09
N PHE A 154 7.66 7.33 12.69
CA PHE A 154 8.98 6.75 12.92
C PHE A 154 10.06 7.63 12.29
N ARG A 155 11.11 7.92 13.07
CA ARG A 155 12.23 8.77 12.64
C ARG A 155 13.30 7.88 12.01
N LEU A 156 13.76 8.22 10.81
CA LEU A 156 14.69 7.38 10.05
C LEU A 156 15.98 7.08 10.84
N GLU A 157 16.48 8.05 11.61
CA GLU A 157 17.67 7.88 12.45
C GLU A 157 17.54 6.75 13.47
N ASP A 158 16.32 6.39 13.88
CA ASP A 158 16.07 5.35 14.87
C ASP A 158 16.02 3.94 14.25
N PHE A 159 15.78 3.82 12.94
CA PHE A 159 15.52 2.51 12.31
C PHE A 159 16.16 2.27 10.94
N GLY A 160 16.83 3.23 10.33
CA GLY A 160 17.51 3.06 9.04
C GLY A 160 19.04 3.05 9.18
N ASP A 161 19.70 2.14 8.47
CA ASP A 161 21.14 2.20 8.24
C ASP A 161 21.51 1.60 6.87
N SER A 162 22.80 1.53 6.56
CA SER A 162 23.30 1.04 5.28
C SER A 162 22.98 -0.44 4.99
N TYR A 163 22.49 -1.20 5.98
CA TYR A 163 22.07 -2.59 5.82
C TYR A 163 20.55 -2.75 5.73
N GLY A 164 19.81 -1.64 5.62
CA GLY A 164 18.37 -1.61 5.40
C GLY A 164 17.60 -1.08 6.60
N LEU A 165 16.27 -1.26 6.55
CA LEU A 165 15.36 -0.78 7.57
C LEU A 165 15.12 -1.81 8.69
N LYS A 166 15.09 -1.35 9.94
CA LYS A 166 14.73 -2.13 11.14
C LYS A 166 13.24 -2.04 11.46
N LYS A 167 12.53 -1.10 10.84
CA LYS A 167 11.07 -0.93 10.88
C LYS A 167 10.56 -0.62 9.48
N LEU A 168 9.29 -0.93 9.22
CA LEU A 168 8.63 -0.66 7.93
C LEU A 168 9.25 -1.38 6.72
N GLY A 169 10.17 -2.33 6.97
CA GLY A 169 10.66 -3.23 5.94
C GLY A 169 9.53 -4.12 5.40
N VAL A 170 9.60 -4.48 4.13
CA VAL A 170 8.58 -5.28 3.43
C VAL A 170 8.21 -6.57 4.17
N GLU A 171 9.13 -7.17 4.92
CA GLU A 171 8.86 -8.36 5.73
C GLU A 171 7.74 -8.16 6.78
N ASN A 172 7.42 -6.90 7.12
CA ASN A 172 6.37 -6.57 8.08
C ASN A 172 5.00 -6.38 7.43
N VAL A 173 4.91 -6.30 6.10
CA VAL A 173 3.66 -6.01 5.38
C VAL A 173 2.72 -7.22 5.43
N GLY A 174 3.22 -8.39 5.04
CA GLY A 174 2.42 -9.59 4.79
C GLY A 174 1.92 -9.66 3.34
N VAL A 175 0.86 -10.43 3.10
CA VAL A 175 0.30 -10.65 1.74
C VAL A 175 -1.02 -9.92 1.54
N PHE A 176 -1.32 -9.62 0.28
CA PHE A 176 -2.54 -8.98 -0.17
C PHE A 176 -3.45 -10.05 -0.77
N LEU A 177 -4.59 -10.26 -0.13
CA LEU A 177 -5.73 -10.97 -0.70
C LEU A 177 -6.99 -10.17 -0.36
N THR A 178 -7.43 -9.36 -1.31
CA THR A 178 -8.58 -8.47 -1.13
C THR A 178 -9.23 -8.20 -2.47
N ARG A 179 -10.31 -7.43 -2.46
CA ARG A 179 -11.02 -6.99 -3.64
C ARG A 179 -10.19 -5.91 -4.35
N GLY A 180 -9.94 -6.12 -5.63
CA GLY A 180 -9.36 -5.14 -6.53
C GLY A 180 -10.43 -4.49 -7.41
N VAL A 181 -10.23 -3.21 -7.69
CA VAL A 181 -11.07 -2.40 -8.58
C VAL A 181 -10.17 -1.78 -9.65
N LEU A 182 -10.47 -2.04 -10.91
CA LEU A 182 -9.84 -1.33 -12.04
C LEU A 182 -10.66 -0.07 -12.35
N LEU A 183 -10.00 1.08 -12.46
CA LEU A 183 -10.54 2.31 -13.02
C LEU A 183 -9.90 2.53 -14.39
N ASP A 184 -10.62 2.20 -15.45
CA ASP A 184 -10.20 2.43 -16.83
C ASP A 184 -10.51 3.87 -17.25
N VAL A 185 -9.64 4.78 -16.80
CA VAL A 185 -9.81 6.22 -17.04
C VAL A 185 -9.57 6.55 -18.51
N ALA A 186 -8.66 5.86 -19.19
CA ALA A 186 -8.47 6.02 -20.63
C ALA A 186 -9.74 5.67 -21.43
N ALA A 187 -10.39 4.53 -21.13
CA ALA A 187 -11.66 4.18 -21.75
C ALA A 187 -12.77 5.18 -21.41
N TYR A 188 -12.86 5.63 -20.15
CA TYR A 188 -13.82 6.67 -19.74
C TYR A 188 -13.65 7.99 -20.51
N LYS A 189 -12.40 8.33 -20.85
CA LYS A 189 -12.07 9.51 -21.65
C LYS A 189 -12.19 9.28 -23.16
N GLY A 190 -12.49 8.05 -23.60
CA GLY A 190 -12.60 7.71 -25.01
C GLY A 190 -11.28 7.80 -25.75
N VAL A 191 -10.16 7.60 -25.05
CA VAL A 191 -8.80 7.66 -25.62
C VAL A 191 -8.06 6.36 -25.41
N ASP A 192 -7.07 6.11 -26.26
CA ASP A 192 -6.23 4.92 -26.13
C ASP A 192 -5.21 5.02 -24.99
N ARG A 193 -4.73 6.25 -24.75
CA ARG A 193 -3.75 6.62 -23.74
C ARG A 193 -4.00 8.07 -23.29
N LEU A 194 -3.92 8.33 -21.99
CA LEU A 194 -3.91 9.69 -21.45
C LEU A 194 -2.55 10.36 -21.69
N GLU A 195 -2.56 11.68 -21.92
CA GLU A 195 -1.32 12.44 -22.10
C GLU A 195 -0.45 12.47 -20.85
N VAL A 196 0.86 12.66 -21.05
CA VAL A 196 1.80 12.88 -19.94
C VAL A 196 1.35 14.10 -19.12
N GLY A 197 1.40 13.99 -17.79
CA GLY A 197 0.92 15.04 -16.88
C GLY A 197 -0.60 15.17 -16.79
N TYR A 198 -1.39 14.27 -17.38
CA TYR A 198 -2.85 14.30 -17.20
C TYR A 198 -3.21 14.03 -15.73
N VAL A 199 -3.74 15.05 -15.05
CA VAL A 199 -4.20 14.96 -13.67
C VAL A 199 -5.60 14.36 -13.62
N ILE A 200 -5.68 13.11 -13.15
CA ILE A 200 -6.95 12.42 -12.91
C ILE A 200 -7.62 13.02 -11.68
N THR A 201 -8.81 13.59 -11.88
CA THR A 201 -9.59 14.29 -10.85
C THR A 201 -10.57 13.36 -10.14
N VAL A 202 -11.17 13.85 -9.04
CA VAL A 202 -12.29 13.16 -8.36
C VAL A 202 -13.49 12.96 -9.31
N ASN A 203 -13.71 13.86 -10.25
CA ASN A 203 -14.81 13.74 -11.21
C ASN A 203 -14.54 12.64 -12.23
N ASP A 204 -13.27 12.46 -12.63
CA ASP A 204 -12.88 11.35 -13.50
C ASP A 204 -13.10 10.02 -12.81
N ILE A 205 -12.64 9.88 -11.55
CA ILE A 205 -12.89 8.69 -10.75
C ILE A 205 -14.38 8.37 -10.67
N LYS A 206 -15.22 9.36 -10.31
CA LYS A 206 -16.68 9.15 -10.21
C LYS A 206 -17.32 8.82 -11.56
N GLY A 207 -16.84 9.45 -12.63
CA GLY A 207 -17.30 9.20 -14.00
C GLY A 207 -16.98 7.78 -14.46
N THR A 208 -15.73 7.33 -14.25
CA THR A 208 -15.28 5.97 -14.53
C THR A 208 -16.08 4.95 -13.73
N LEU A 209 -16.25 5.15 -12.42
CA LEU A 209 -17.05 4.26 -11.57
C LEU A 209 -18.50 4.14 -12.06
N LYS A 210 -19.11 5.26 -12.47
CA LYS A 210 -20.46 5.27 -13.03
C LYS A 210 -20.54 4.55 -14.38
N MET A 211 -19.55 4.76 -15.25
CA MET A 211 -19.49 4.10 -16.56
C MET A 211 -19.35 2.57 -16.41
N GLN A 212 -18.53 2.13 -15.45
CA GLN A 212 -18.25 0.72 -15.21
C GLN A 212 -19.28 0.04 -14.31
N ASP A 213 -20.21 0.79 -13.72
CA ASP A 213 -21.22 0.33 -12.76
C ASP A 213 -20.65 -0.41 -11.53
N ILE A 214 -19.64 0.18 -10.90
CA ILE A 214 -18.98 -0.38 -9.71
C ILE A 214 -18.77 0.68 -8.63
N LEU A 215 -18.38 0.23 -7.43
CA LEU A 215 -18.10 1.08 -6.29
C LEU A 215 -16.72 0.78 -5.70
N ILE A 216 -16.13 1.75 -5.01
CA ILE A 216 -14.95 1.52 -4.14
C ILE A 216 -15.44 1.32 -2.72
N ARG A 217 -14.93 0.27 -2.07
CA ARG A 217 -15.24 -0.12 -0.69
C ARG A 217 -13.99 -0.03 0.18
N GLU A 218 -14.22 0.05 1.49
CA GLU A 218 -13.14 -0.02 2.47
C GLU A 218 -12.35 -1.32 2.28
N GLY A 219 -11.02 -1.22 2.31
CA GLY A 219 -10.12 -2.35 2.14
C GLY A 219 -9.80 -2.72 0.68
N ASP A 220 -10.34 -2.01 -0.31
CA ASP A 220 -10.09 -2.30 -1.73
C ASP A 220 -8.68 -1.89 -2.15
N VAL A 221 -8.15 -2.57 -3.18
CA VAL A 221 -7.06 -2.09 -4.02
C VAL A 221 -7.67 -1.34 -5.21
N VAL A 222 -7.17 -0.15 -5.53
CA VAL A 222 -7.67 0.66 -6.66
C VAL A 222 -6.56 0.83 -7.70
N LEU A 223 -6.79 0.32 -8.91
CA LEU A 223 -5.82 0.34 -10.00
C LEU A 223 -6.28 1.31 -11.09
N PHE A 224 -5.44 2.26 -11.48
CA PHE A 224 -5.70 3.19 -12.57
C PHE A 224 -5.11 2.65 -13.87
N ARG A 225 -5.95 2.44 -14.88
CA ARG A 225 -5.50 2.19 -16.25
C ARG A 225 -5.59 3.47 -17.06
N THR A 226 -4.41 4.00 -17.38
CA THR A 226 -4.24 5.26 -18.10
C THR A 226 -3.89 5.04 -19.57
N GLY A 227 -3.57 3.80 -19.96
CA GLY A 227 -3.05 3.42 -21.27
C GLY A 227 -1.57 3.74 -21.43
N HIS A 228 -0.92 4.35 -20.43
CA HIS A 228 0.49 4.72 -20.48
C HIS A 228 1.39 3.48 -20.55
N GLY A 229 0.94 2.35 -19.99
CA GLY A 229 1.61 1.06 -20.06
C GLY A 229 1.86 0.52 -21.48
N LYS A 230 1.24 1.10 -22.51
CA LYS A 230 1.45 0.74 -23.92
C LYS A 230 2.80 1.17 -24.47
N LEU A 231 3.46 2.16 -23.85
CA LEU A 231 4.79 2.63 -24.26
C LEU A 231 5.91 1.73 -23.73
N TRP A 232 5.64 0.90 -22.70
CA TRP A 232 6.61 -0.02 -22.10
C TRP A 232 7.29 -0.90 -23.16
N MET A 233 8.63 -0.88 -23.18
CA MET A 233 9.49 -1.60 -24.16
C MET A 233 9.28 -1.21 -25.63
N LYS A 234 8.52 -0.15 -25.91
CA LYS A 234 8.26 0.36 -27.26
C LYS A 234 8.77 1.79 -27.46
N ASP A 235 8.54 2.63 -26.46
CA ASP A 235 8.97 4.02 -26.41
C ASP A 235 9.24 4.41 -24.96
N ASN A 236 10.37 3.92 -24.44
CA ASN A 236 10.77 4.15 -23.06
C ASN A 236 11.16 5.60 -22.78
N GLU A 237 11.57 6.35 -23.81
CA GLU A 237 11.88 7.78 -23.67
C GLU A 237 10.61 8.54 -23.28
N THR A 238 9.53 8.36 -24.05
CA THR A 238 8.23 8.95 -23.69
C THR A 238 7.70 8.38 -22.38
N TYR A 239 7.83 7.06 -22.13
CA TYR A 239 7.42 6.45 -20.87
C TYR A 239 8.09 7.11 -19.64
N ASN A 240 9.36 7.50 -19.76
CA ASN A 240 10.10 8.09 -18.66
C ASN A 240 10.00 9.62 -18.57
N SER A 241 9.42 10.28 -19.58
CA SER A 241 9.24 11.74 -19.62
C SER A 241 8.24 12.29 -18.59
N GLY A 242 7.38 11.44 -18.04
CA GLY A 242 6.33 11.77 -17.10
C GLY A 242 5.10 10.88 -17.26
N HIS A 243 4.08 11.09 -16.43
CA HIS A 243 2.95 10.16 -16.28
C HIS A 243 1.60 10.86 -16.13
N PRO A 244 0.52 10.28 -16.69
CA PRO A 244 -0.83 10.52 -16.21
C PRO A 244 -1.07 9.80 -14.88
N GLY A 245 -1.90 10.37 -14.00
CA GLY A 245 -2.28 9.73 -12.75
C GLY A 245 -3.18 10.61 -11.86
N PRO A 246 -3.76 10.08 -10.77
CA PRO A 246 -4.45 10.85 -9.74
C PRO A 246 -3.66 12.07 -9.28
N GLY A 247 -4.34 13.21 -9.19
CA GLY A 247 -3.88 14.38 -8.43
C GLY A 247 -4.15 14.26 -6.93
N LEU A 248 -3.76 15.28 -6.17
CA LEU A 248 -3.85 15.29 -4.71
C LEU A 248 -5.28 15.17 -4.20
N GLN A 249 -6.24 15.86 -4.83
CA GLN A 249 -7.64 15.80 -4.40
C GLN A 249 -8.27 14.42 -4.68
N ALA A 250 -7.86 13.77 -5.77
CA ALA A 250 -8.24 12.39 -6.07
C ALA A 250 -7.67 11.42 -5.02
N ALA A 251 -6.38 11.54 -4.69
CA ALA A 251 -5.74 10.76 -3.63
C ALA A 251 -6.43 10.94 -2.27
N LYS A 252 -6.70 12.19 -1.86
CA LYS A 252 -7.45 12.50 -0.62
C LYS A 252 -8.86 11.91 -0.61
N TRP A 253 -9.52 11.87 -1.77
CA TRP A 253 -10.82 11.23 -1.88
C TRP A 253 -10.73 9.72 -1.69
N LEU A 254 -9.71 9.06 -2.26
CA LEU A 254 -9.43 7.64 -2.06
C LEU A 254 -9.02 7.31 -0.63
N ILE A 255 -8.22 8.15 0.02
CA ILE A 255 -7.88 8.03 1.45
C ILE A 255 -9.16 7.97 2.30
N LYS A 256 -10.15 8.85 2.03
CA LYS A 256 -11.45 8.83 2.71
C LYS A 256 -12.28 7.57 2.42
N LYS A 257 -12.00 6.86 1.32
CA LYS A 257 -12.58 5.54 1.02
C LYS A 257 -11.87 4.40 1.73
N LYS A 258 -10.77 4.67 2.45
CA LYS A 258 -10.02 3.70 3.26
C LYS A 258 -9.57 2.48 2.44
N ILE A 259 -9.08 2.75 1.24
CA ILE A 259 -8.42 1.73 0.41
C ILE A 259 -7.11 1.31 1.05
N VAL A 260 -6.59 0.13 0.68
CA VAL A 260 -5.29 -0.36 1.20
C VAL A 260 -4.12 -0.09 0.28
N MET A 261 -4.39 0.10 -1.01
CA MET A 261 -3.37 0.28 -2.04
C MET A 261 -3.93 1.04 -3.24
N VAL A 262 -3.11 1.90 -3.82
CA VAL A 262 -3.31 2.46 -5.15
C VAL A 262 -2.29 1.85 -6.10
N GLY A 263 -2.67 1.60 -7.35
CA GLY A 263 -1.69 1.24 -8.37
C GLY A 263 -2.05 1.73 -9.74
N GLY A 264 -1.18 1.45 -10.71
CA GLY A 264 -1.40 1.86 -12.09
C GLY A 264 -0.38 1.32 -13.07
N ASP A 265 -0.52 1.72 -14.34
CA ASP A 265 0.32 1.29 -15.46
C ASP A 265 1.53 2.23 -15.73
N SER A 266 1.92 3.02 -14.73
CA SER A 266 3.05 3.96 -14.72
C SER A 266 3.97 3.76 -13.51
N TRP A 267 5.20 4.29 -13.55
CA TRP A 267 6.16 4.18 -12.42
C TRP A 267 5.94 5.21 -11.32
N ALA A 268 5.02 6.17 -11.49
CA ALA A 268 4.71 7.14 -10.43
C ALA A 268 3.31 6.92 -9.82
N VAL A 269 2.39 6.27 -10.54
CA VAL A 269 0.97 6.13 -10.17
C VAL A 269 0.22 7.47 -9.97
N GLU A 270 0.89 8.61 -9.82
CA GLU A 270 0.36 9.97 -9.81
C GLU A 270 0.77 10.74 -11.07
N ALA A 271 0.15 11.90 -11.28
CA ALA A 271 0.50 12.76 -12.41
C ALA A 271 1.92 13.33 -12.25
N VAL A 272 2.73 13.21 -13.31
CA VAL A 272 4.08 13.78 -13.40
C VAL A 272 4.21 14.50 -14.76
N PRO A 273 4.41 15.83 -14.80
CA PRO A 273 4.34 16.75 -13.67
C PRO A 273 2.94 16.75 -13.02
N GLY A 274 2.91 17.04 -11.71
CA GLY A 274 1.68 17.13 -10.94
C GLY A 274 1.01 18.50 -11.06
N GLU A 275 0.02 18.75 -10.20
CA GLU A 275 -0.77 20.00 -10.17
C GLU A 275 0.04 21.23 -9.72
N ASP A 276 1.06 21.03 -8.89
CA ASP A 276 1.93 22.09 -8.34
C ASP A 276 3.39 21.68 -8.50
N GLU A 277 4.13 22.43 -9.33
CA GLU A 277 5.54 22.20 -9.61
C GLU A 277 6.43 22.31 -8.36
N ASN A 278 5.98 23.02 -7.32
CA ASN A 278 6.70 23.16 -6.06
C ASN A 278 6.43 22.01 -5.09
N ARG A 279 5.52 21.09 -5.44
CA ARG A 279 5.10 19.95 -4.61
C ARG A 279 5.13 18.64 -5.41
N PRO A 280 6.30 18.24 -5.94
CA PRO A 280 6.42 17.01 -6.69
C PRO A 280 6.17 15.79 -5.79
N PHE A 281 5.54 14.76 -6.34
CA PHE A 281 5.26 13.49 -5.67
C PHE A 281 4.43 13.63 -4.38
N GLU A 282 3.57 14.64 -4.31
CA GLU A 282 2.77 14.89 -3.11
C GLU A 282 1.76 13.75 -2.86
N VAL A 283 1.27 13.08 -3.90
CA VAL A 283 0.35 11.95 -3.72
C VAL A 283 1.04 10.81 -2.98
N HIS A 284 2.30 10.48 -3.31
CA HIS A 284 3.08 9.50 -2.55
C HIS A 284 3.19 9.85 -1.06
N GLN A 285 3.49 11.11 -0.73
CA GLN A 285 3.61 11.55 0.67
C GLN A 285 2.28 11.36 1.43
N TRP A 286 1.16 11.69 0.79
CA TRP A 286 -0.16 11.54 1.40
C TRP A 286 -0.60 10.08 1.51
N LEU A 287 -0.31 9.23 0.53
CA LEU A 287 -0.67 7.82 0.57
C LEU A 287 0.21 7.06 1.57
N ILE A 288 1.52 7.04 1.35
CA ILE A 288 2.47 6.19 2.08
C ILE A 288 2.75 6.76 3.47
N ALA A 289 3.41 7.91 3.55
CA ALA A 289 3.91 8.44 4.82
C ALA A 289 2.76 8.83 5.76
N LYS A 290 1.77 9.56 5.26
CA LYS A 290 0.70 10.12 6.09
C LYS A 290 -0.39 9.09 6.45
N ASN A 291 -0.79 8.24 5.51
CA ASN A 291 -1.97 7.37 5.68
C ASN A 291 -1.66 5.87 5.65
N GLY A 292 -0.41 5.46 5.43
CA GLY A 292 -0.03 4.05 5.42
C GLY A 292 -0.66 3.24 4.29
N ILE A 293 -1.04 3.89 3.19
CA ILE A 293 -1.59 3.26 1.99
C ILE A 293 -0.43 2.94 1.05
N HIS A 294 -0.35 1.68 0.62
CA HIS A 294 0.73 1.19 -0.21
C HIS A 294 0.54 1.59 -1.69
N ILE A 295 1.61 1.54 -2.48
CA ILE A 295 1.57 1.80 -3.92
C ILE A 295 2.08 0.58 -4.70
N ILE A 296 1.50 0.31 -5.86
CA ILE A 296 2.00 -0.70 -6.80
C ILE A 296 2.03 -0.17 -8.23
N GLU A 297 3.17 -0.28 -8.88
CA GLU A 297 3.50 0.51 -10.07
C GLU A 297 3.78 -0.39 -11.28
N ASN A 298 3.81 0.22 -12.47
CA ASN A 298 4.17 -0.44 -13.73
C ASN A 298 3.35 -1.70 -14.03
N LEU A 299 2.06 -1.72 -13.68
CA LEU A 299 1.19 -2.85 -13.96
C LEU A 299 0.89 -2.98 -15.47
N ASN A 300 0.60 -4.20 -15.90
CA ASN A 300 -0.06 -4.48 -17.16
C ASN A 300 -1.57 -4.67 -16.91
N LEU A 301 -2.37 -3.69 -17.33
CA LEU A 301 -3.81 -3.64 -17.05
C LEU A 301 -4.66 -3.82 -18.32
N ASP A 302 -4.03 -4.04 -19.48
CA ASP A 302 -4.71 -4.06 -20.77
C ASP A 302 -5.66 -5.25 -20.90
N GLU A 303 -5.29 -6.43 -20.40
CA GLU A 303 -6.15 -7.61 -20.50
C GLU A 303 -7.43 -7.47 -19.65
N LEU A 304 -7.33 -6.87 -18.46
CA LEU A 304 -8.51 -6.57 -17.64
C LEU A 304 -9.46 -5.60 -18.35
N SER A 305 -8.90 -4.52 -18.92
CA SER A 305 -9.63 -3.53 -19.71
C SER A 305 -10.34 -4.14 -20.92
N GLN A 306 -9.62 -4.91 -21.74
CA GLN A 306 -10.14 -5.56 -22.94
C GLN A 306 -11.27 -6.56 -22.65
N ASN A 307 -11.22 -7.22 -21.48
CA ASN A 307 -12.24 -8.17 -21.06
C ASN A 307 -13.32 -7.53 -20.16
N LEU A 308 -13.31 -6.20 -19.98
CA LEU A 308 -14.27 -5.47 -19.15
C LEU A 308 -14.34 -5.99 -17.69
N VAL A 309 -13.21 -6.45 -17.15
CA VAL A 309 -13.10 -6.96 -15.78
C VAL A 309 -12.71 -5.83 -14.84
N TYR A 310 -13.71 -5.27 -14.16
CA TYR A 310 -13.51 -4.10 -13.31
C TYR A 310 -13.49 -4.38 -11.80
N GLU A 311 -13.95 -5.55 -11.37
CA GLU A 311 -13.89 -6.02 -9.98
C GLU A 311 -13.39 -7.47 -9.94
N PHE A 312 -12.38 -7.73 -9.13
CA PHE A 312 -11.71 -9.05 -9.07
C PHE A 312 -11.15 -9.34 -7.69
N ALA A 313 -10.83 -10.61 -7.44
CA ALA A 313 -9.98 -10.97 -6.32
C ALA A 313 -8.53 -10.62 -6.69
N PHE A 314 -7.94 -9.67 -5.97
CA PHE A 314 -6.54 -9.26 -6.14
C PHE A 314 -5.65 -10.05 -5.19
N PHE A 315 -4.61 -10.65 -5.76
CA PHE A 315 -3.58 -11.35 -5.01
C PHE A 315 -2.22 -10.72 -5.30
N PHE A 316 -1.47 -10.43 -4.25
CA PHE A 316 -0.08 -10.03 -4.35
C PHE A 316 0.66 -10.44 -3.08
N ALA A 317 1.82 -11.05 -3.23
CA ALA A 317 2.71 -11.38 -2.12
C ALA A 317 4.06 -10.74 -2.41
N PRO A 318 4.45 -9.67 -1.69
CA PRO A 318 5.79 -9.13 -1.85
C PRO A 318 6.82 -10.16 -1.36
N VAL A 319 7.99 -10.17 -2.01
CA VAL A 319 9.12 -10.99 -1.57
C VAL A 319 9.52 -10.53 -0.17
N PRO A 320 9.69 -11.44 0.81
CA PRO A 320 9.96 -11.08 2.20
C PRO A 320 11.44 -10.67 2.41
N LEU A 321 11.87 -9.61 1.72
CA LEU A 321 13.20 -9.03 1.81
C LEU A 321 13.32 -8.21 3.10
N LYS A 322 14.13 -8.69 4.04
CA LYS A 322 14.33 -8.02 5.33
C LYS A 322 14.93 -6.63 5.14
N GLY A 323 14.24 -5.62 5.66
CA GLY A 323 14.69 -4.22 5.63
C GLY A 323 14.59 -3.52 4.28
N ALA A 324 14.00 -4.18 3.27
CA ALA A 324 13.72 -3.54 1.98
C ALA A 324 12.56 -2.55 2.09
N THR A 325 12.63 -1.46 1.33
CA THR A 325 11.58 -0.42 1.27
C THR A 325 10.45 -0.76 0.31
N GLY A 326 10.68 -1.71 -0.61
CA GLY A 326 9.75 -2.14 -1.63
C GLY A 326 10.11 -3.54 -2.13
N SER A 327 9.32 -4.06 -3.05
CA SER A 327 9.46 -5.44 -3.54
C SER A 327 9.10 -5.54 -5.01
N PRO A 328 9.76 -6.41 -5.78
CA PRO A 328 9.22 -6.85 -7.06
C PRO A 328 8.03 -7.77 -6.82
N GLY A 329 7.30 -8.11 -7.87
CA GLY A 329 6.47 -9.30 -7.88
C GLY A 329 5.48 -9.34 -9.02
N ASN A 330 4.62 -10.34 -8.96
CA ASN A 330 3.60 -10.57 -9.99
C ASN A 330 2.21 -10.54 -9.34
N PRO A 331 1.55 -9.38 -9.31
CA PRO A 331 0.17 -9.29 -8.88
C PRO A 331 -0.72 -9.99 -9.89
N ILE A 332 -1.74 -10.67 -9.40
CA ILE A 332 -2.74 -11.32 -10.24
C ILE A 332 -4.15 -10.88 -9.85
N ALA A 333 -5.01 -10.80 -10.85
CA ALA A 333 -6.44 -10.66 -10.68
C ALA A 333 -7.11 -11.98 -11.04
N VAL A 334 -8.06 -12.42 -10.21
CA VAL A 334 -8.83 -13.64 -10.46
C VAL A 334 -10.32 -13.32 -10.47
N ARG A 335 -11.01 -13.80 -11.50
CA ARG A 335 -12.46 -13.66 -11.69
C ARG A 335 -13.15 -15.00 -11.83
#